data_AF-A0A1C6CCL5-F1
#
_entry.id   AF-A0A1C6CCL5-F1
#
_cell.length_a   1.000
_cell.length_b   1.000
_cell.length_c   1.000
_cell.angle_alpha   90.00
_cell.angle_beta   90.00
_cell.angle_gamma   90.00
#
_symmetry.space_group_name_H-M   'P 1'
#
loop_
_entity.id
_entity.type
_entity.pdbx_description
1 polymer ?
#
loop_
_entity_poly.entity_id
_entity_poly.type
_entity_poly.pdbx_seq_one_letter_code
_entity_poly.pdbx_strand_id
1 'polypeptide(L)'
;MRDLNEILSNKHIWGHSIMFPMHTAWIKLPDCGTCSVIWSENEAGMEHVSISPKKKLRIPTWDDMCVLKETFFRDSEEAYEIHPKKSEYVNVVENCLHLWKPIGQELGDLIAINGEMKAILTKLAKVEQENDEMRKKAEQYDRD
;
A
#
# COMPACT_ATOMS: atom_id res chain seq x y z
N MET A 1 -7.26 8.32 2.22
CA MET A 1 -7.35 8.59 3.68
C MET A 1 -8.52 9.53 3.97
N ARG A 2 -9.12 9.45 5.17
CA ARG A 2 -10.10 10.43 5.68
C ARG A 2 -9.41 11.76 6.00
N ASP A 3 -10.15 12.87 5.95
CA ASP A 3 -9.56 14.16 6.30
C ASP A 3 -9.31 14.31 7.81
N LEU A 4 -8.48 15.28 8.19
CA LEU A 4 -8.09 15.50 9.58
C LEU A 4 -9.29 15.74 10.51
N ASN A 5 -10.32 16.46 10.07
CA ASN A 5 -11.48 16.74 10.92
C ASN A 5 -12.34 15.49 11.09
N GLU A 6 -12.51 14.69 10.03
CA GLU A 6 -13.15 13.36 10.09
C GLU A 6 -12.44 12.47 11.12
N ILE A 7 -11.11 12.37 11.06
CA ILE A 7 -10.30 11.56 11.99
C ILE A 7 -10.46 12.05 13.43
N LEU A 8 -10.31 13.36 13.67
CA LEU A 8 -10.37 13.95 15.01
C LEU A 8 -11.78 13.99 15.60
N SER A 9 -12.82 13.80 14.79
CA SER A 9 -14.19 13.63 15.29
C SER A 9 -14.41 12.28 16.01
N ASN A 10 -13.50 11.32 15.81
CA ASN A 10 -13.58 10.01 16.45
C ASN A 10 -13.32 10.13 17.96
N LYS A 11 -14.35 9.80 18.78
CA LYS A 11 -14.28 9.83 20.25
C LYS A 11 -13.18 8.95 20.86
N HIS A 12 -12.65 8.00 20.10
CA HIS A 12 -11.57 7.11 20.52
C HIS A 12 -10.18 7.69 20.23
N ILE A 13 -10.08 8.87 19.62
CA ILE A 13 -8.83 9.59 19.38
C ILE A 13 -8.76 10.83 20.30
N TRP A 14 -7.61 11.06 20.93
CA TRP A 14 -7.39 12.24 21.76
C TRP A 14 -5.92 12.65 21.82
N GLY A 15 -5.66 13.88 22.28
CA GLY A 15 -4.30 14.37 22.47
C GLY A 15 -3.52 14.56 21.16
N HIS A 16 -4.22 15.01 20.11
CA HIS A 16 -3.61 15.30 18.82
C HIS A 16 -2.49 16.33 18.94
N SER A 17 -1.39 16.07 18.23
CA SER A 17 -0.27 16.98 18.05
C SER A 17 0.32 16.80 16.66
N ILE A 18 1.11 17.78 16.22
CA ILE A 18 1.80 17.74 14.93
C ILE A 18 3.30 17.62 15.20
N MET A 19 3.89 16.51 14.78
CA MET A 19 5.32 16.28 14.75
C MET A 19 5.76 16.35 13.29
N PHE A 20 5.98 17.58 12.80
CA PHE A 20 6.19 17.86 11.37
C PHE A 20 7.12 16.85 10.68
N PRO A 21 6.71 16.19 9.57
CA PRO A 21 5.46 16.39 8.81
C PRO A 21 4.28 15.48 9.23
N MET A 22 4.38 14.73 10.34
CA MET A 22 3.41 13.72 10.75
C MET A 22 2.42 14.22 11.81
N HIS A 23 1.23 13.65 11.82
CA HIS A 23 0.28 13.79 12.92
C HIS A 23 0.49 12.69 13.95
N THR A 24 0.28 13.00 15.23
CA THR A 24 0.30 12.01 16.31
C THR A 24 -0.87 12.22 17.26
N ALA A 25 -1.37 11.13 17.83
CA ALA A 25 -2.40 11.14 18.86
C ALA A 25 -2.34 9.86 19.70
N TRP A 26 -3.25 9.76 20.66
CA TRP A 26 -3.62 8.50 21.30
C TRP A 26 -4.89 7.96 20.67
N ILE A 27 -4.96 6.63 20.52
CA ILE A 27 -6.16 5.91 20.08
C ILE A 27 -6.49 4.79 21.06
N LYS A 28 -7.78 4.54 21.28
CA LYS A 28 -8.29 3.37 22.02
C LYS A 28 -8.78 2.31 21.02
N LEU A 29 -8.10 1.17 21.00
CA LEU A 29 -8.41 -0.01 20.20
C LEU A 29 -9.03 -1.12 21.07
N PRO A 30 -9.80 -2.07 20.47
CA PRO A 30 -10.54 -3.07 21.21
C PRO A 30 -9.66 -3.97 22.09
N ASP A 31 -8.55 -4.51 21.57
CA ASP A 31 -7.77 -5.56 22.24
C ASP A 31 -6.49 -5.02 22.89
N CYS A 32 -5.76 -4.15 22.18
CA CYS A 32 -4.55 -3.51 22.70
C CYS A 32 -4.82 -2.36 23.67
N GLY A 33 -6.06 -1.86 23.71
CA GLY A 33 -6.41 -0.72 24.54
C GLY A 33 -5.77 0.57 24.01
N THR A 34 -5.02 1.28 24.85
CA THR A 34 -4.45 2.59 24.46
C THR A 34 -3.14 2.42 23.68
N CYS A 35 -3.12 2.92 22.46
CA CYS A 35 -1.98 2.95 21.56
C CYS A 35 -1.60 4.38 21.21
N SER A 36 -0.30 4.64 21.00
CA SER A 36 0.12 5.82 20.23
C SER A 36 -0.17 5.56 18.76
N VAL A 37 -0.72 6.55 18.06
CA VAL A 37 -0.94 6.51 16.63
C VAL A 37 -0.19 7.66 15.96
N ILE A 38 0.42 7.37 14.82
CA ILE A 38 1.08 8.35 13.96
C ILE A 38 0.57 8.15 12.54
N TRP A 39 0.24 9.22 11.83
CA TRP A 39 -0.20 9.14 10.45
C TRP A 39 0.30 10.32 9.61
N SER A 40 0.36 10.09 8.30
CA SER A 40 0.72 11.08 7.28
C SER A 40 -0.10 10.83 6.01
N GLU A 41 -0.57 11.91 5.40
CA GLU A 41 -1.24 11.86 4.09
C GLU A 41 -0.23 11.64 2.95
N ASN A 42 1.06 11.90 3.18
CA ASN A 42 2.11 11.66 2.20
C ASN A 42 3.45 11.40 2.87
N GLU A 43 3.79 10.13 3.02
CA GLU A 43 5.11 9.63 3.37
C GLU A 43 5.69 8.87 2.18
N ALA A 44 6.61 9.52 1.46
CA ALA A 44 7.26 8.97 0.28
C ALA A 44 6.29 8.47 -0.81
N GLY A 45 5.17 9.17 -1.03
CA GLY A 45 4.15 8.80 -2.02
C GLY A 45 3.09 7.82 -1.50
N MET A 46 3.07 7.56 -0.19
CA MET A 46 2.12 6.67 0.46
C MET A 46 1.33 7.43 1.52
N GLU A 47 0.04 7.18 1.63
CA GLU A 47 -0.72 7.46 2.84
C GLU A 47 -0.33 6.41 3.90
N HIS A 48 -0.11 6.86 5.12
CA HIS A 48 0.46 6.05 6.20
C HIS A 48 -0.31 6.21 7.50
N VAL A 49 -0.55 5.10 8.19
CA VAL A 49 -0.86 5.12 9.62
C VAL A 49 -0.14 3.98 10.32
N SER A 50 0.33 4.25 11.53
CA SER A 50 1.02 3.28 12.37
C SER A 50 0.56 3.36 13.82
N ILE A 51 0.54 2.22 14.50
CA ILE A 51 0.18 2.14 15.91
C ILE A 51 1.21 1.38 16.71
N SER A 52 1.47 1.86 17.92
CA SER A 52 2.28 1.17 18.92
C SER A 52 1.54 1.15 20.26
N PRO A 53 1.30 -0.02 20.88
CA PRO A 53 0.65 -0.08 22.18
C PRO A 53 1.48 0.61 23.27
N LYS A 54 0.82 1.35 24.18
CA LYS A 54 1.48 2.22 25.18
C LYS A 54 2.52 1.51 26.06
N LYS A 55 2.31 0.22 26.34
CA LYS A 55 3.25 -0.60 27.13
C LYS A 55 4.05 -1.60 26.29
N LYS A 56 3.81 -1.65 24.98
CA LYS A 56 4.41 -2.62 24.04
C LYS A 56 4.32 -4.09 24.48
N LEU A 57 3.36 -4.44 25.35
CA LEU A 57 3.23 -5.81 25.88
C LEU A 57 2.43 -6.75 24.97
N ARG A 58 1.74 -6.19 23.96
CA ARG A 58 0.87 -6.92 23.03
C ARG A 58 1.14 -6.41 21.62
N ILE A 59 1.08 -7.30 20.64
CA ILE A 59 1.01 -6.92 19.23
C ILE A 59 -0.46 -6.59 18.93
N PRO A 60 -0.76 -5.52 18.19
CA PRO A 60 -2.11 -5.26 17.71
C PRO A 60 -2.70 -6.47 17.01
N THR A 61 -3.95 -6.79 17.36
CA THR A 61 -4.67 -7.91 16.75
C THR A 61 -5.17 -7.54 15.36
N TRP A 62 -5.65 -8.53 14.61
CA TRP A 62 -6.35 -8.27 13.36
C TRP A 62 -7.53 -7.30 13.55
N ASP A 63 -8.33 -7.50 14.60
CA ASP A 63 -9.48 -6.65 14.91
C ASP A 63 -9.06 -5.21 15.28
N ASP A 64 -7.96 -5.05 16.01
CA ASP A 64 -7.35 -3.74 16.25
C ASP A 64 -6.98 -3.03 14.92
N MET A 65 -6.40 -3.78 13.98
CA MET A 65 -6.00 -3.26 12.67
C MET A 65 -7.19 -2.97 11.74
N CYS A 66 -8.28 -3.74 11.82
CA CYS A 66 -9.53 -3.44 11.13
C CYS A 66 -10.13 -2.11 11.62
N VAL A 67 -10.24 -1.91 12.94
CA VAL A 67 -10.72 -0.65 13.52
C VAL A 67 -9.81 0.52 13.13
N LEU A 68 -8.50 0.29 13.10
CA LEU A 68 -7.55 1.30 12.64
C LEU A 68 -7.82 1.67 11.17
N LYS A 69 -7.99 0.69 10.29
CA LYS A 69 -8.31 0.93 8.87
C LYS A 69 -9.57 1.76 8.73
N GLU A 70 -10.66 1.38 9.40
CA GLU A 70 -11.95 2.08 9.35
C GLU A 70 -11.85 3.53 9.85
N THR A 71 -10.97 3.77 10.83
CA THR A 71 -10.75 5.09 11.42
C THR A 71 -10.00 6.04 10.49
N PHE A 72 -9.02 5.55 9.73
CA PHE A 72 -8.14 6.39 8.92
C PHE A 72 -8.43 6.35 7.42
N PHE A 73 -9.02 5.28 6.91
CA PHE A 73 -9.34 5.11 5.49
C PHE A 73 -10.87 5.01 5.30
N ARG A 74 -11.34 5.35 4.10
CA ARG A 74 -12.74 5.15 3.72
C ARG A 74 -13.01 3.67 3.49
N ASP A 75 -14.27 3.28 3.54
CA ASP A 75 -14.68 1.88 3.43
C ASP A 75 -14.29 1.27 2.07
N SER A 76 -14.35 2.10 1.01
CA SER A 76 -13.95 1.75 -0.36
C SER A 76 -12.45 1.74 -0.61
N GLU A 77 -11.63 2.22 0.33
CA GLU A 77 -10.17 2.27 0.16
C GLU A 77 -9.50 0.99 0.62
N GLU A 78 -8.51 0.52 -0.12
CA GLU A 78 -7.61 -0.54 0.29
C GLU A 78 -6.45 0.05 1.11
N ALA A 79 -5.97 -0.68 2.11
CA ALA A 79 -4.74 -0.37 2.82
C ALA A 79 -4.01 -1.68 3.16
N TYR A 80 -2.68 -1.63 3.18
CA TYR A 80 -1.85 -2.84 3.17
C TYR A 80 -0.91 -2.88 4.37
N GLU A 81 -0.85 -4.05 5.01
CA GLU A 81 0.28 -4.42 5.86
C GLU A 81 1.37 -5.07 5.01
N ILE A 82 2.58 -4.53 5.05
CA ILE A 82 3.69 -4.97 4.20
C ILE A 82 4.79 -5.55 5.07
N HIS A 83 5.23 -6.76 4.72
CA HIS A 83 6.48 -7.30 5.24
C HIS A 83 7.62 -6.89 4.29
N PRO A 84 8.46 -5.89 4.64
CA PRO A 84 9.52 -5.44 3.76
C PRO A 84 10.59 -6.53 3.61
N LYS A 85 11.41 -6.41 2.57
CA LYS A 85 12.56 -7.30 2.38
C LYS A 85 13.44 -7.26 3.62
N LYS A 86 14.04 -8.39 4.00
CA LYS A 86 14.92 -8.46 5.19
C LYS A 86 16.07 -7.44 5.14
N SER A 87 16.61 -7.14 3.96
CA SER A 87 17.66 -6.14 3.76
C SER A 87 17.21 -4.70 4.00
N GLU A 88 15.90 -4.46 3.93
CA GLU A 88 15.25 -3.15 4.08
C GLU A 88 14.41 -3.11 5.38
N TYR A 89 14.43 -4.18 6.18
CA TYR A 89 13.64 -4.31 7.39
C TYR A 89 14.22 -3.42 8.50
N VAL A 90 13.51 -2.35 8.83
CA VAL A 90 13.83 -1.46 9.94
C VAL A 90 12.73 -1.56 10.99
N ASN A 91 13.05 -2.06 12.18
CA ASN A 91 12.12 -2.09 13.31
C ASN A 91 12.63 -1.16 14.42
N VAL A 92 12.09 0.05 14.46
CA VAL A 92 12.44 1.07 15.48
C VAL A 92 11.59 0.93 16.74
N VAL A 93 10.36 0.45 16.58
CA VAL A 93 9.36 0.42 17.66
C VAL A 93 8.76 -0.99 17.73
N GLU A 94 9.13 -1.72 18.77
CA GLU A 94 8.58 -3.05 19.04
C GLU A 94 7.05 -3.04 19.09
N ASN A 95 6.44 -4.06 18.48
CA ASN A 95 4.99 -4.25 18.38
C ASN A 95 4.25 -3.11 17.65
N CYS A 96 4.97 -2.37 16.80
CA CYS A 96 4.37 -1.39 15.89
C CYS A 96 3.89 -2.06 14.61
N LEU A 97 2.62 -1.83 14.25
CA LEU A 97 2.05 -2.25 12.97
C LEU A 97 1.68 -1.02 12.14
N HIS A 98 1.64 -1.21 10.82
CA HIS A 98 1.53 -0.15 9.85
C HIS A 98 0.52 -0.51 8.76
N LEU A 99 -0.31 0.44 8.37
CA LEU A 99 -1.10 0.40 7.16
C LEU A 99 -0.58 1.44 6.18
N TRP A 100 -0.43 1.01 4.94
CA TRP A 100 0.07 1.84 3.84
C TRP A 100 -0.89 1.80 2.66
N LYS A 101 -1.06 2.93 1.96
CA LYS A 101 -1.80 3.00 0.70
C LYS A 101 -1.05 3.91 -0.29
N PRO A 102 -0.73 3.45 -1.51
CA PRO A 102 -0.13 4.30 -2.54
C PRO A 102 -1.04 5.46 -2.94
N ILE A 103 -0.47 6.65 -3.15
CA ILE A 103 -1.23 7.81 -3.62
C ILE A 103 -1.44 7.71 -5.13
N GLY A 104 -2.71 7.76 -5.54
CA GLY A 104 -3.10 7.80 -6.96
C GLY A 104 -2.88 6.48 -7.71
N GLN A 105 -2.67 5.36 -7.02
CA GLN A 105 -2.53 4.05 -7.61
C GLN A 105 -3.32 3.02 -6.80
N GLU A 106 -4.24 2.32 -7.47
CA GLU A 106 -4.93 1.16 -6.90
C GLU A 106 -4.26 -0.13 -7.39
N LEU A 107 -4.14 -1.14 -6.53
CA LEU A 107 -3.46 -2.38 -6.87
C LEU A 107 -4.14 -3.12 -8.03
N GLY A 108 -5.47 -3.05 -8.11
CA GLY A 108 -6.25 -3.60 -9.22
C GLY A 108 -5.85 -3.02 -10.58
N ASP A 109 -5.65 -1.69 -10.65
CA ASP A 109 -5.25 -1.00 -11.88
C ASP A 109 -3.85 -1.44 -12.32
N LEU A 110 -2.91 -1.55 -11.37
CA LEU A 110 -1.55 -2.02 -11.65
C LEU A 110 -1.53 -3.46 -12.20
N ILE A 111 -2.35 -4.34 -11.63
CA ILE A 111 -2.47 -5.73 -12.09
C ILE A 111 -3.06 -5.77 -13.50
N ALA A 112 -4.12 -4.99 -13.77
CA ALA A 112 -4.76 -4.92 -15.08
C ALA A 112 -3.80 -4.43 -16.16
N ILE A 113 -3.11 -3.31 -15.92
CA ILE A 113 -2.11 -2.74 -16.83
C ILE A 113 -1.00 -3.77 -17.14
N ASN A 114 -0.48 -4.45 -16.12
CA ASN A 114 0.56 -5.46 -16.31
C ASN A 114 0.06 -6.65 -17.15
N GLY A 115 -1.20 -7.07 -16.95
CA GLY A 115 -1.83 -8.11 -17.75
C GLY A 115 -1.99 -7.72 -19.22
N GLU A 116 -2.52 -6.53 -19.49
CA GLU A 116 -2.70 -5.98 -20.84
C GLU A 116 -1.36 -5.80 -21.55
N MET A 117 -0.38 -5.21 -20.88
CA MET A 117 0.97 -5.01 -21.41
C MET A 117 1.60 -6.35 -21.81
N LYS A 118 1.48 -7.37 -20.95
CA LYS A 118 1.98 -8.72 -21.25
C LYS A 118 1.29 -9.33 -22.48
N ALA A 119 -0.01 -9.10 -22.65
CA ALA A 119 -0.76 -9.58 -23.82
C ALA A 119 -0.29 -8.87 -25.11
N ILE A 120 -0.04 -7.57 -25.06
CA ILE A 120 0.49 -6.79 -26.18
C ILE A 120 1.88 -7.29 -26.57
N LEU A 121 2.79 -7.43 -25.60
CA LEU A 121 4.16 -7.92 -25.83
C LEU A 121 4.16 -9.33 -26.46
N THR A 122 3.25 -10.20 -26.02
CA THR A 122 3.12 -11.55 -26.59
C THR A 122 2.67 -11.50 -28.05
N LYS A 123 1.72 -10.62 -28.40
CA LYS A 123 1.27 -10.43 -29.78
C LYS A 123 2.38 -9.84 -30.66
N LEU A 124 3.12 -8.86 -30.16
CA LEU A 124 4.25 -8.27 -30.89
C LEU A 124 5.32 -9.31 -31.21
N ALA A 125 5.70 -10.15 -30.23
CA ALA A 125 6.67 -11.22 -30.46
C ALA A 125 6.21 -12.22 -31.54
N LYS A 126 4.91 -12.54 -31.59
CA LYS A 126 4.34 -13.41 -32.64
C LYS A 126 4.43 -12.77 -34.01
N VAL A 127 4.11 -11.47 -34.10
CA VAL A 127 4.20 -10.71 -35.36
C VAL A 127 5.65 -10.60 -35.84
N GLU A 128 6.59 -10.39 -34.94
CA GLU A 128 8.03 -10.39 -35.27
C GLU A 128 8.48 -11.73 -35.84
N GLN A 129 8.08 -12.84 -35.20
CA GLN A 129 8.38 -14.18 -35.71
C GLN A 129 7.76 -14.42 -37.11
N GLU A 130 6.48 -14.07 -37.29
CA GLU A 130 5.80 -14.21 -38.59
C GLU A 130 6.47 -13.36 -39.68
N ASN A 131 6.92 -12.15 -39.34
CA ASN A 131 7.66 -11.28 -40.26
C ASN A 131 9.02 -11.87 -40.64
N ASP A 132 9.76 -12.45 -39.70
CA ASP A 132 11.04 -13.12 -39.97
C ASP A 132 10.87 -14.35 -40.87
N GLU A 133 9.81 -15.13 -40.65
CA GLU A 133 9.45 -16.26 -41.51
C GLU A 133 9.09 -15.80 -42.93
N MET A 134 8.34 -14.70 -43.07
CA MET A 134 8.03 -14.11 -44.38
C MET A 134 9.29 -13.60 -45.10
N ARG A 135 10.21 -12.92 -44.39
CA ARG A 135 11.48 -12.45 -44.98
C ARG A 135 12.31 -13.60 -45.52
N LYS A 136 12.46 -14.69 -44.75
CA LYS A 136 13.18 -15.90 -45.19
C LYS A 136 12.54 -16.56 -46.41
N LYS A 137 11.20 -16.59 -46.48
CA LYS A 137 10.48 -17.12 -47.65
C LYS A 137 10.69 -16.24 -48.90
N ALA A 138 10.66 -14.92 -48.76
CA ALA A 138 10.92 -14.00 -49.86
C ALA A 138 12.34 -14.16 -50.41
N GLU A 139 13.35 -14.25 -49.54
CA GLU A 139 14.74 -14.51 -49.93
C GLU A 139 14.93 -15.86 -50.62
N GLN A 140 14.13 -16.88 -50.29
CA GLN A 140 14.18 -18.17 -50.96
C GLN A 140 13.59 -18.10 -52.36
N TYR A 141 12.47 -17.38 -52.54
CA TYR A 141 11.81 -17.20 -53.83
C TYR A 141 12.69 -16.44 -54.83
N ASP A 142 13.42 -15.41 -54.40
CA ASP A 142 14.33 -14.64 -55.27
C ASP A 142 15.58 -15.44 -55.73
N ARG A 143 15.83 -16.63 -55.17
CA ARG A 143 16.96 -17.50 -55.52
C ARG A 143 16.62 -18.60 -56.54
N ASP A 144 15.33 -18.84 -56.81
CA ASP A 144 14.82 -19.85 -57.76
C ASP A 144 14.43 -19.22 -59.10
#